data_AF-A0AA97E9E6-F1
#
_entry.id   AF-A0AA97E9E6-F1
#
_cell.length_a   1.000
_cell.length_b   1.000
_cell.length_c   1.000
_cell.angle_alpha   90.00
_cell.angle_beta   90.00
_cell.angle_gamma   90.00
#
_symmetry.space_group_name_H-M   'P 1'
#
loop_
_entity.id
_entity.type
_entity.pdbx_description
1 polymer ?
#
loop_
_entity_poly.entity_id
_entity_poly.type
_entity_poly.pdbx_seq_one_letter_code
_entity_poly.pdbx_strand_id
1 'polypeptide(L)'
;MNRTQIICLANSLKLRERCFAGINLDSARWIRPVSLKYPNDGRVPWSTEISSGTKILTLEEIKVLDVLEIPLYETGPDFGFECENRAIAAGQWTYIRKAKIEEILPFVNFHSPILHNSYKYVTVPFLQSLPFEQRKSLDIVYTDSLKITQQEKTDGNKKWKGTFVTRGGYSLKEATITDPEAVDLFRHGIYLNEPCLITVSLGMPFSPPGWDGPANPCWKLIAGIRRLSLIEQILVEMHIIGWSIEQGRNYAMSTFGKKSRLHLTYDEKHIFIDHLRKLSQPNL
;
A
#
# COMPACT_ATOMS: atom_id res chain seq x y z
N MET A 1 -4.94 -5.45 26.51
CA MET A 1 -5.63 -5.31 25.22
C MET A 1 -5.38 -3.88 24.78
N ASN A 2 -4.71 -3.70 23.64
CA ASN A 2 -4.29 -2.37 23.21
C ASN A 2 -5.16 -1.95 22.02
N ARG A 3 -5.77 -0.77 22.15
CA ARG A 3 -6.43 -0.12 21.02
C ARG A 3 -5.32 0.45 20.14
N THR A 4 -5.28 -0.01 18.90
CA THR A 4 -4.20 0.33 17.97
C THR A 4 -4.76 1.18 16.84
N GLN A 5 -4.20 2.36 16.62
CA GLN A 5 -4.57 3.21 15.49
C GLN A 5 -3.73 2.85 14.26
N ILE A 6 -4.41 2.48 13.18
CA ILE A 6 -3.79 1.95 11.97
C ILE A 6 -4.21 2.80 10.78
N ILE A 7 -3.25 3.34 10.04
CA ILE A 7 -3.54 3.92 8.73
C ILE A 7 -3.68 2.78 7.71
N CYS A 8 -4.87 2.62 7.16
CA CYS A 8 -5.16 1.62 6.13
C CYS A 8 -4.31 1.87 4.88
N LEU A 9 -3.48 0.90 4.49
CA LEU A 9 -2.71 0.93 3.25
C LEU A 9 -3.09 -0.22 2.30
N ALA A 10 -3.80 -1.22 2.79
CA ALA A 10 -4.44 -2.25 1.98
C ALA A 10 -5.76 -2.68 2.62
N ASN A 11 -6.80 -2.77 1.80
CA ASN A 11 -8.08 -3.39 2.13
C ASN A 11 -8.49 -4.31 0.96
N SER A 12 -7.66 -5.32 0.70
CA SER A 12 -7.74 -6.14 -0.51
C SER A 12 -8.67 -7.34 -0.36
N LEU A 13 -9.08 -7.94 -1.49
CA LEU A 13 -9.88 -9.16 -1.50
C LEU A 13 -9.04 -10.40 -1.16
N LYS A 14 -9.50 -11.19 -0.18
CA LYS A 14 -8.94 -12.49 0.19
C LYS A 14 -10.06 -13.52 0.38
N LEU A 15 -10.18 -14.46 -0.54
CA LEU A 15 -11.20 -15.54 -0.50
C LEU A 15 -12.63 -15.03 -0.20
N ARG A 16 -13.07 -14.01 -0.94
CA ARG A 16 -14.36 -13.28 -0.79
C ARG A 16 -14.51 -12.42 0.48
N GLU A 17 -13.49 -12.39 1.31
CA GLU A 17 -13.39 -11.53 2.49
C GLU A 17 -12.31 -10.46 2.27
N ARG A 18 -11.82 -9.83 3.35
CA ARG A 18 -10.80 -8.78 3.29
C ARG A 18 -9.46 -9.23 3.84
N CYS A 19 -8.39 -8.62 3.33
CA CYS A 19 -7.10 -8.53 3.97
C CYS A 19 -6.85 -7.05 4.27
N PHE A 20 -6.93 -6.67 5.55
CA PHE A 20 -6.69 -5.31 6.01
C PHE A 20 -5.26 -5.20 6.55
N ALA A 21 -4.51 -4.20 6.11
CA ALA A 21 -3.15 -3.95 6.58
C ALA A 21 -2.78 -2.47 6.52
N GLY A 22 -1.85 -2.06 7.37
CA GLY A 22 -1.49 -0.65 7.48
C GLY A 22 -0.32 -0.38 8.40
N ILE A 23 -0.10 0.90 8.68
CA ILE A 23 0.93 1.37 9.63
C ILE A 23 0.28 1.67 10.97
N ASN A 24 0.80 1.08 12.03
CA ASN A 24 0.50 1.48 13.40
C ASN A 24 1.12 2.85 13.69
N LEU A 25 0.29 3.82 14.07
CA LEU A 25 0.71 5.20 14.35
C LEU A 25 1.64 5.33 15.57
N ASP A 26 1.49 4.46 16.56
CA ASP A 26 2.28 4.54 17.80
C ASP A 26 3.66 3.90 17.61
N SER A 27 3.70 2.75 16.95
CA SER A 27 4.94 1.97 16.80
C SER A 27 5.70 2.25 15.51
N ALA A 28 5.10 2.99 14.56
CA ALA A 28 5.66 3.20 13.22
C ALA A 28 6.05 1.89 12.52
N ARG A 29 5.24 0.84 12.67
CA ARG A 29 5.46 -0.48 12.06
C ARG A 29 4.26 -0.93 11.26
N TRP A 30 4.51 -1.75 10.24
CA TRP A 30 3.46 -2.48 9.57
C TRP A 30 2.73 -3.41 10.53
N ILE A 31 1.41 -3.48 10.36
CA ILE A 31 0.54 -4.36 11.11
C ILE A 31 -0.56 -4.90 10.19
N ARG A 32 -0.88 -6.17 10.39
CA ARG A 32 -1.98 -6.86 9.69
C ARG A 32 -2.92 -7.48 10.72
N PRO A 33 -4.06 -6.84 11.01
CA PRO A 33 -5.15 -7.44 11.75
C PRO A 33 -5.62 -8.74 11.10
N VAL A 34 -5.64 -9.82 11.87
CA VAL A 34 -6.10 -11.14 11.40
C VAL A 34 -7.21 -11.69 12.28
N SER A 35 -8.24 -12.27 11.65
CA SER A 35 -9.38 -12.85 12.39
C SER A 35 -9.07 -14.26 12.85
N LEU A 36 -9.27 -14.54 14.14
CA LEU A 36 -9.18 -15.90 14.69
C LEU A 36 -10.29 -16.84 14.17
N LYS A 37 -11.34 -16.30 13.54
CA LYS A 37 -12.37 -17.10 12.84
C LYS A 37 -11.80 -17.86 11.65
N TYR A 38 -10.69 -17.38 11.07
CA TYR A 38 -10.07 -17.94 9.88
C TYR A 38 -8.60 -18.30 10.15
N PRO A 39 -8.33 -19.33 10.96
CA PRO A 39 -6.98 -19.62 11.48
C PRO A 39 -5.97 -20.10 10.42
N ASN A 40 -6.41 -20.38 9.20
CA ASN A 40 -5.53 -20.87 8.12
C ASN A 40 -5.05 -19.75 7.17
N ASP A 41 -5.72 -18.60 7.19
CA ASP A 41 -5.46 -17.55 6.22
C ASP A 41 -5.66 -16.12 6.78
N GLY A 42 -6.17 -15.96 7.99
CA GLY A 42 -6.24 -14.67 8.68
C GLY A 42 -7.11 -13.63 8.02
N ARG A 43 -7.97 -13.97 7.05
CA ARG A 43 -8.89 -13.00 6.42
C ARG A 43 -9.78 -12.32 7.47
N VAL A 44 -10.30 -11.14 7.17
CA VAL A 44 -11.20 -10.38 8.04
C VAL A 44 -12.57 -10.30 7.35
N PRO A 45 -13.68 -10.59 8.06
CA PRO A 45 -15.01 -10.48 7.47
C PRO A 45 -15.24 -9.10 6.83
N TRP A 46 -15.68 -9.05 5.58
CA TRP A 46 -16.00 -7.78 4.91
C TRP A 46 -17.11 -7.01 5.64
N SER A 47 -17.99 -7.72 6.33
CA SER A 47 -19.10 -7.20 7.13
C SER A 47 -18.69 -6.77 8.54
N THR A 48 -17.39 -6.71 8.86
CA THR A 48 -16.93 -6.21 10.16
C THR A 48 -17.43 -4.77 10.37
N GLU A 49 -18.22 -4.56 11.42
CA GLU A 49 -18.81 -3.26 11.75
C GLU A 49 -17.78 -2.30 12.35
N ILE A 50 -17.85 -1.05 11.91
CA ILE A 50 -16.94 0.03 12.29
C ILE A 50 -17.78 1.23 12.71
N SER A 51 -17.65 1.66 13.95
CA SER A 51 -18.32 2.87 14.43
C SER A 51 -17.68 4.11 13.82
N SER A 52 -18.48 5.02 13.29
CA SER A 52 -18.06 6.33 12.79
C SER A 52 -19.04 7.40 13.27
N GLY A 53 -18.81 7.89 14.49
CA GLY A 53 -19.75 8.79 15.18
C GLY A 53 -21.11 8.11 15.38
N THR A 54 -22.15 8.66 14.75
CA THR A 54 -23.52 8.10 14.80
C THR A 54 -23.82 7.08 13.72
N LYS A 55 -22.86 6.80 12.81
CA LYS A 55 -23.01 5.84 11.72
C LYS A 55 -22.25 4.54 12.02
N ILE A 56 -22.74 3.46 11.43
CA ILE A 56 -22.02 2.19 11.35
C ILE A 56 -21.61 2.00 9.89
N LEU A 57 -20.32 1.82 9.67
CA LEU A 57 -19.74 1.43 8.40
C LEU A 57 -19.38 -0.06 8.47
N THR A 58 -19.11 -0.65 7.32
CA THR A 58 -18.50 -1.97 7.18
C THR A 58 -17.06 -1.85 6.72
N LEU A 59 -16.26 -2.91 6.93
CA LEU A 59 -14.88 -2.95 6.44
C LEU A 59 -14.79 -2.79 4.91
N GLU A 60 -15.82 -3.18 4.16
CA GLU A 60 -15.90 -2.92 2.71
C GLU A 60 -15.84 -1.43 2.36
N GLU A 61 -16.35 -0.54 3.21
CA GLU A 61 -16.41 0.89 2.94
C GLU A 61 -15.11 1.64 3.27
N ILE A 62 -14.14 0.96 3.90
CA ILE A 62 -12.88 1.55 4.33
C ILE A 62 -11.90 1.66 3.18
N LYS A 63 -11.32 2.85 3.04
CA LYS A 63 -10.44 3.22 1.94
C LYS A 63 -8.99 3.33 2.39
N VAL A 64 -8.08 3.31 1.41
CA VAL A 64 -6.67 3.64 1.66
C VAL A 64 -6.57 5.05 2.24
N LEU A 65 -5.70 5.20 3.25
CA LEU A 65 -5.50 6.34 4.14
C LEU A 65 -6.56 6.54 5.23
N ASP A 66 -7.63 5.76 5.29
CA ASP A 66 -8.50 5.83 6.47
C ASP A 66 -7.78 5.29 7.71
N VAL A 67 -7.95 5.97 8.83
CA VAL A 67 -7.35 5.62 10.13
C VAL A 67 -8.42 4.95 10.98
N LEU A 68 -8.16 3.70 11.35
CA LEU A 68 -9.03 2.93 12.21
C LEU A 68 -8.36 2.67 13.56
N GLU A 69 -9.13 2.73 14.63
CA GLU A 69 -8.76 2.20 15.93
C GLU A 69 -9.33 0.78 16.08
N ILE A 70 -8.43 -0.18 16.31
CA ILE A 70 -8.76 -1.61 16.31
C ILE A 70 -8.25 -2.25 17.61
N PRO A 71 -9.08 -3.02 18.35
CA PRO A 71 -8.61 -3.79 19.49
C PRO A 71 -7.80 -5.00 19.00
N LEU A 72 -6.51 -5.01 19.33
CA LEU A 72 -5.58 -6.07 18.91
C LEU A 72 -4.89 -6.71 20.12
N TYR A 73 -4.55 -7.99 19.98
CA TYR A 73 -3.57 -8.65 20.83
C TYR A 73 -2.15 -8.27 20.44
N GLU A 74 -1.17 -8.56 21.31
CA GLU A 74 0.24 -8.32 21.06
C GLU A 74 0.84 -9.23 19.98
N THR A 75 0.19 -10.36 19.70
CA THR A 75 0.65 -11.34 18.72
C THR A 75 -0.53 -11.85 17.91
N GLY A 76 -0.23 -12.55 16.82
CA GLY A 76 -1.20 -13.22 15.97
C GLY A 76 -0.55 -14.41 15.27
N PRO A 77 -1.34 -15.23 14.56
CA PRO A 77 -0.80 -16.31 13.73
C PRO A 77 0.12 -15.73 12.66
N ASP A 78 1.36 -16.21 12.56
CA ASP A 78 2.37 -15.72 11.61
C ASP A 78 2.46 -16.56 10.32
N PHE A 79 1.69 -17.65 10.28
CA PHE A 79 1.69 -18.68 9.23
C PHE A 79 3.09 -19.19 8.84
N GLY A 80 4.08 -19.01 9.72
CA GLY A 80 5.47 -19.40 9.54
C GLY A 80 6.32 -18.50 8.62
N PHE A 81 5.83 -17.37 8.11
CA PHE A 81 6.60 -16.56 7.14
C PHE A 81 6.48 -15.04 7.25
N GLU A 82 5.56 -14.50 8.04
CA GLU A 82 5.29 -13.06 8.12
C GLU A 82 5.38 -12.53 9.55
N CYS A 83 5.73 -11.26 9.73
CA CYS A 83 5.95 -10.68 11.05
C CYS A 83 4.89 -9.66 11.48
N GLU A 84 4.00 -9.26 10.56
CA GLU A 84 3.08 -8.15 10.78
C GLU A 84 1.75 -8.56 11.46
N ASN A 85 1.47 -9.85 11.56
CA ASN A 85 0.16 -10.33 11.98
C ASN A 85 -0.12 -10.12 13.45
N ARG A 86 -1.29 -9.55 13.73
CA ARG A 86 -1.79 -9.29 15.09
C ARG A 86 -3.23 -9.74 15.16
N ALA A 87 -3.54 -10.63 16.10
CA ALA A 87 -4.88 -11.18 16.22
C ALA A 87 -5.88 -10.11 16.67
N ILE A 88 -7.03 -10.07 16.00
CA ILE A 88 -8.13 -9.17 16.37
C ILE A 88 -8.72 -9.65 17.69
N ALA A 89 -8.77 -8.75 18.66
CA ALA A 89 -9.33 -8.99 19.97
C ALA A 89 -10.81 -8.57 20.00
N ALA A 90 -11.55 -8.99 21.04
CA ALA A 90 -12.96 -8.64 21.16
C ALA A 90 -13.16 -7.12 21.32
N GLY A 91 -14.14 -6.55 20.63
CA GLY A 91 -14.48 -5.14 20.76
C GLY A 91 -14.81 -4.50 19.41
N GLN A 92 -15.27 -3.26 19.48
CA GLN A 92 -15.71 -2.50 18.33
C GLN A 92 -14.52 -1.79 17.66
N TRP A 93 -14.51 -1.78 16.33
CA TRP A 93 -13.58 -0.97 15.54
C TRP A 93 -14.14 0.45 15.41
N THR A 94 -13.27 1.46 15.36
CA THR A 94 -13.70 2.85 15.25
C THR A 94 -12.98 3.56 14.12
N TYR A 95 -13.72 4.23 13.24
CA TYR A 95 -13.16 5.17 12.28
C TYR A 95 -12.75 6.45 13.00
N ILE A 96 -11.50 6.86 12.82
CA ILE A 96 -10.95 8.05 13.49
C ILE A 96 -10.92 9.24 12.55
N ARG A 97 -10.25 9.09 11.39
CA ARG A 97 -10.03 10.17 10.42
C ARG A 97 -9.45 9.62 9.12
N LYS A 98 -9.19 10.52 8.17
CA LYS A 98 -8.31 10.25 7.04
C LYS A 98 -6.90 10.76 7.33
N ALA A 99 -5.89 9.95 7.03
CA ALA A 99 -4.48 10.32 7.12
C ALA A 99 -4.07 11.22 5.95
N LYS A 100 -3.08 12.06 6.21
CA LYS A 100 -2.40 12.85 5.18
C LYS A 100 -1.26 12.05 4.56
N ILE A 101 -0.86 12.41 3.35
CA ILE A 101 0.21 11.69 2.65
C ILE A 101 1.54 11.78 3.40
N GLU A 102 1.81 12.92 4.04
CA GLU A 102 3.03 13.16 4.81
C GLU A 102 3.23 12.17 5.96
N GLU A 103 2.15 11.60 6.50
CA GLU A 103 2.20 10.56 7.53
C GLU A 103 2.67 9.20 6.97
N ILE A 104 2.60 9.02 5.65
CA ILE A 104 2.96 7.78 4.96
C ILE A 104 4.34 7.85 4.32
N LEU A 105 4.79 9.04 3.88
CA LEU A 105 6.06 9.21 3.15
C LEU A 105 7.27 8.55 3.83
N PRO A 106 7.45 8.61 5.16
CA PRO A 106 8.58 7.96 5.83
C PRO A 106 8.64 6.43 5.64
N PHE A 107 7.52 5.80 5.28
CA PHE A 107 7.40 4.36 5.09
C PHE A 107 7.49 3.94 3.62
N VAL A 108 7.51 4.90 2.69
CA VAL A 108 7.57 4.61 1.25
C VAL A 108 8.97 4.13 0.88
N ASN A 109 9.04 2.93 0.33
CA ASN A 109 10.25 2.36 -0.22
C ASN A 109 10.52 2.96 -1.62
N PHE A 110 11.52 3.84 -1.69
CA PHE A 110 11.98 4.43 -2.94
C PHE A 110 13.17 3.70 -3.58
N HIS A 111 13.98 2.98 -2.78
CA HIS A 111 15.35 2.61 -3.17
C HIS A 111 15.71 1.13 -2.98
N SER A 112 14.81 0.30 -2.44
CA SER A 112 15.07 -1.12 -2.19
C SER A 112 14.21 -2.04 -3.06
N PRO A 113 14.66 -3.29 -3.30
CA PRO A 113 13.83 -4.29 -3.96
C PRO A 113 12.47 -4.44 -3.27
N ILE A 114 11.41 -4.51 -4.09
CA ILE A 114 10.04 -4.70 -3.61
C ILE A 114 9.97 -6.07 -2.91
N LEU A 115 9.79 -6.08 -1.59
CA LEU A 115 9.71 -7.33 -0.79
C LEU A 115 10.87 -8.29 -1.11
N HIS A 116 12.08 -7.92 -0.66
CA HIS A 116 13.32 -8.74 -0.62
C HIS A 116 14.06 -8.97 -1.93
N ASN A 117 13.38 -9.10 -3.06
CA ASN A 117 14.02 -9.48 -4.33
C ASN A 117 13.28 -8.91 -5.56
N SER A 118 13.80 -9.17 -6.76
CA SER A 118 13.20 -8.71 -8.03
C SER A 118 12.21 -9.71 -8.66
N TYR A 119 12.01 -10.88 -8.05
CA TYR A 119 11.09 -11.89 -8.57
C TYR A 119 9.63 -11.53 -8.27
N LYS A 120 8.69 -12.19 -8.95
CA LYS A 120 7.24 -12.03 -8.67
C LYS A 120 6.79 -12.75 -7.39
N TYR A 121 7.70 -13.45 -6.71
CA TYR A 121 7.42 -14.21 -5.51
C TYR A 121 8.62 -14.18 -4.57
N VAL A 122 8.37 -14.56 -3.32
CA VAL A 122 9.37 -14.85 -2.29
C VAL A 122 9.03 -16.22 -1.72
N THR A 123 10.00 -17.08 -1.42
CA THR A 123 9.71 -18.42 -0.91
C THR A 123 9.60 -18.42 0.61
N VAL A 124 8.76 -19.29 1.17
CA VAL A 124 8.69 -19.47 2.63
C VAL A 124 10.05 -19.84 3.24
N PRO A 125 10.84 -20.77 2.66
CA PRO A 125 12.18 -21.07 3.18
C PRO A 125 13.11 -19.85 3.24
N PHE A 126 13.06 -18.96 2.23
CA PHE A 126 13.84 -17.72 2.26
C PHE A 126 13.37 -16.79 3.40
N LEU A 127 12.06 -16.62 3.59
CA LEU A 127 11.57 -15.78 4.69
C LEU A 127 11.93 -16.38 6.05
N GLN A 128 11.87 -17.70 6.19
CA GLN A 128 12.22 -18.38 7.43
C GLN A 128 13.71 -18.30 7.78
N SER A 129 14.59 -18.13 6.79
CA SER A 129 16.02 -17.90 7.04
C SER A 129 16.33 -16.51 7.58
N LEU A 130 15.40 -15.56 7.46
CA LEU A 130 15.53 -14.22 8.03
C LEU A 130 15.12 -14.19 9.52
N PRO A 131 15.72 -13.30 10.32
CA PRO A 131 15.20 -12.96 11.64
C PRO A 131 13.73 -12.54 11.56
N PHE A 132 12.93 -12.89 12.57
CA PHE A 132 11.47 -12.68 12.55
C PHE A 132 11.08 -11.26 12.14
N GLU A 133 11.65 -10.23 12.76
CA GLU A 133 11.37 -8.81 12.47
C GLU A 133 11.78 -8.35 11.05
N GLN A 134 12.55 -9.16 10.33
CA GLN A 134 12.96 -8.89 8.95
C GLN A 134 12.09 -9.62 7.92
N ARG A 135 11.12 -10.44 8.35
CA ARG A 135 10.22 -11.22 7.47
C ARG A 135 9.08 -10.39 6.88
N LYS A 136 9.43 -9.24 6.31
CA LYS A 136 8.46 -8.29 5.75
C LYS A 136 7.63 -8.94 4.65
N SER A 137 6.32 -8.89 4.79
CA SER A 137 5.32 -9.36 3.82
C SER A 137 4.49 -8.21 3.24
N LEU A 138 4.71 -6.98 3.71
CA LEU A 138 4.09 -5.75 3.25
C LEU A 138 5.14 -4.70 2.88
N ASP A 139 4.88 -3.96 1.82
CA ASP A 139 5.70 -2.84 1.37
C ASP A 139 4.80 -1.78 0.71
N ILE A 140 5.22 -0.52 0.76
CA ILE A 140 4.56 0.56 0.03
C ILE A 140 5.59 1.28 -0.81
N VAL A 141 5.32 1.40 -2.10
CA VAL A 141 6.27 1.95 -3.08
C VAL A 141 5.64 3.07 -3.89
N TYR A 142 6.48 3.96 -4.39
CA TYR A 142 6.09 5.01 -5.33
C TYR A 142 6.41 4.61 -6.76
N THR A 143 5.49 4.87 -7.68
CA THR A 143 5.72 4.78 -9.13
C THR A 143 5.15 5.99 -9.85
N ASP A 144 5.85 6.45 -10.89
CA ASP A 144 5.36 7.50 -11.79
C ASP A 144 4.26 6.98 -12.74
N SER A 145 4.19 5.66 -12.97
CA SER A 145 3.20 5.05 -13.87
C SER A 145 2.86 3.61 -13.47
N LEU A 146 1.58 3.26 -13.59
CA LEU A 146 1.08 1.90 -13.38
C LEU A 146 0.35 1.44 -14.64
N LYS A 147 0.95 0.50 -15.37
CA LYS A 147 0.30 -0.14 -16.51
C LYS A 147 -0.68 -1.20 -16.02
N ILE A 148 -1.92 -1.14 -16.50
CA ILE A 148 -2.97 -2.10 -16.20
C ILE A 148 -3.21 -3.00 -17.40
N THR A 149 -3.26 -4.31 -17.17
CA THR A 149 -3.62 -5.33 -18.15
C THR A 149 -4.74 -6.20 -17.60
N GLN A 150 -5.54 -6.77 -18.49
CA GLN A 150 -6.62 -7.68 -18.18
C GLN A 150 -6.25 -9.08 -18.68
N GLN A 151 -6.43 -10.08 -17.82
CA GLN A 151 -6.26 -11.49 -18.17
C GLN A 151 -7.59 -12.21 -17.93
N GLU A 152 -8.10 -12.88 -18.97
CA GLU A 152 -9.25 -13.75 -18.81
C GLU A 152 -8.83 -15.06 -18.13
N LYS A 153 -9.62 -15.51 -17.17
CA LYS A 153 -9.49 -16.85 -16.61
C LYS A 153 -10.32 -17.83 -17.43
N THR A 154 -9.99 -19.11 -17.27
CA THR A 154 -10.69 -20.25 -17.87
C THR A 154 -12.17 -20.36 -17.47
N ASP A 155 -12.57 -19.77 -16.34
CA ASP A 155 -13.96 -19.72 -15.85
C ASP A 155 -14.72 -18.47 -16.33
N GLY A 156 -14.15 -17.68 -17.25
CA GLY A 156 -14.71 -16.42 -17.73
C GLY A 156 -14.52 -15.23 -16.79
N ASN A 157 -13.98 -15.44 -15.57
CA ASN A 157 -13.72 -14.35 -14.65
C ASN A 157 -12.48 -13.56 -15.07
N LYS A 158 -12.55 -12.24 -14.95
CA LYS A 158 -11.43 -11.35 -15.33
C LYS A 158 -10.48 -11.14 -14.15
N LYS A 159 -9.18 -11.22 -14.42
CA LYS A 159 -8.12 -10.92 -13.46
C LYS A 159 -7.37 -9.68 -13.91
N TRP A 160 -7.30 -8.69 -13.04
CA TRP A 160 -6.54 -7.47 -13.31
C TRP A 160 -5.10 -7.60 -12.87
N LYS A 161 -4.21 -7.09 -13.72
CA LYS A 161 -2.77 -7.20 -13.59
C LYS A 161 -2.16 -5.81 -13.65
N GLY A 162 -1.15 -5.58 -12.82
CA GLY A 162 -0.40 -4.32 -12.77
C GLY A 162 1.07 -4.55 -13.07
N THR A 163 1.65 -3.63 -13.84
CA THR A 163 3.07 -3.54 -14.13
C THR A 163 3.57 -2.13 -13.84
N PHE A 164 4.62 -2.00 -13.02
CA PHE A 164 5.21 -0.71 -12.67
C PHE A 164 6.72 -0.83 -12.39
N VAL A 165 7.38 0.32 -12.31
CA VAL A 165 8.79 0.46 -11.92
C VAL A 165 8.88 1.50 -10.82
N THR A 166 9.55 1.18 -9.72
CA THR A 166 9.75 2.14 -8.63
C THR A 166 10.76 3.22 -9.01
N ARG A 167 10.82 4.30 -8.24
CA ARG A 167 11.83 5.36 -8.44
C ARG A 167 13.27 4.82 -8.49
N GLY A 168 13.59 3.83 -7.65
CA GLY A 168 14.89 3.16 -7.62
C GLY A 168 15.13 2.13 -8.75
N GLY A 169 14.22 2.01 -9.72
CA GLY A 169 14.38 1.13 -10.88
C GLY A 169 13.93 -0.32 -10.67
N TYR A 170 13.30 -0.65 -9.54
CA TYR A 170 12.80 -2.01 -9.30
C TYR A 170 11.46 -2.23 -9.98
N SER A 171 11.35 -3.28 -10.79
CA SER A 171 10.13 -3.57 -11.55
C SER A 171 9.34 -4.73 -10.95
N LEU A 172 8.01 -4.60 -10.94
CA LEU A 172 7.09 -5.70 -10.70
C LEU A 172 6.14 -5.80 -11.90
N LYS A 173 6.16 -6.94 -12.59
CA LYS A 173 5.42 -7.15 -13.85
C LYS A 173 4.25 -8.11 -13.66
N GLU A 174 3.09 -7.77 -14.20
CA GLU A 174 1.87 -8.59 -14.22
C GLU A 174 1.48 -9.14 -12.83
N ALA A 175 1.70 -8.35 -11.78
CA ALA A 175 1.26 -8.68 -10.43
C ALA A 175 -0.26 -8.60 -10.36
N THR A 176 -0.88 -9.52 -9.62
CA THR A 176 -2.34 -9.53 -9.49
C THR A 176 -2.79 -8.34 -8.66
N ILE A 177 -3.77 -7.59 -9.15
CA ILE A 177 -4.42 -6.52 -8.39
C ILE A 177 -5.58 -7.14 -7.60
N THR A 178 -5.55 -6.90 -6.29
CA THR A 178 -6.53 -7.40 -5.32
C THR A 178 -7.24 -6.27 -4.58
N ASP A 179 -6.86 -5.02 -4.85
CA ASP A 179 -7.56 -3.83 -4.38
C ASP A 179 -8.95 -3.73 -5.03
N PRO A 180 -10.04 -3.84 -4.25
CA PRO A 180 -11.42 -3.81 -4.76
C PRO A 180 -11.78 -2.48 -5.40
N GLU A 181 -11.35 -1.33 -4.85
CA GLU A 181 -11.69 -0.01 -5.36
C GLU A 181 -11.03 0.21 -6.72
N ALA A 182 -9.76 -0.15 -6.84
CA ALA A 182 -9.05 -0.07 -8.11
C ALA A 182 -9.66 -1.01 -9.16
N VAL A 183 -9.95 -2.26 -8.78
CA VAL A 183 -10.60 -3.23 -9.68
C VAL A 183 -11.95 -2.73 -10.19
N ASP A 184 -12.74 -2.07 -9.34
CA ASP A 184 -14.02 -1.50 -9.75
C ASP A 184 -13.84 -0.38 -10.79
N LEU A 185 -12.89 0.52 -10.58
CA LEU A 185 -12.55 1.57 -11.55
C LEU A 185 -12.14 0.98 -12.92
N PHE A 186 -11.34 -0.09 -12.91
CA PHE A 186 -10.90 -0.76 -14.15
C PHE A 186 -12.05 -1.43 -14.90
N ARG A 187 -13.04 -1.99 -14.19
CA ARG A 187 -14.25 -2.54 -14.82
C ARG A 187 -15.03 -1.47 -15.57
N HIS A 188 -14.96 -0.22 -15.12
CA HIS A 188 -15.58 0.94 -15.78
C HIS A 188 -14.65 1.64 -16.79
N GLY A 189 -13.51 1.02 -17.15
CA GLY A 189 -12.58 1.56 -18.15
C GLY A 189 -11.72 2.73 -17.66
N ILE A 190 -11.67 2.97 -16.34
CA ILE A 190 -10.90 4.07 -15.75
C ILE A 190 -9.51 3.57 -15.37
N TYR A 191 -8.50 3.89 -16.17
CA TYR A 191 -7.10 3.50 -15.94
C TYR A 191 -6.29 4.57 -15.19
N LEU A 192 -5.22 4.15 -14.53
CA LEU A 192 -4.36 5.01 -13.70
C LEU A 192 -3.06 5.34 -14.44
N ASN A 193 -3.02 6.49 -15.11
CA ASN A 193 -1.79 6.96 -15.76
C ASN A 193 -1.01 7.99 -14.93
N GLU A 194 -1.48 8.26 -13.71
CA GLU A 194 -0.88 9.24 -12.80
C GLU A 194 0.07 8.56 -11.80
N PRO A 195 1.03 9.31 -11.24
CA PRO A 195 1.84 8.84 -10.13
C PRO A 195 0.98 8.34 -8.97
N CYS A 196 1.39 7.21 -8.38
CA CYS A 196 0.64 6.58 -7.31
C CYS A 196 1.57 5.92 -6.29
N LEU A 197 1.03 5.77 -5.08
CA LEU A 197 1.55 4.81 -4.12
C LEU A 197 0.88 3.46 -4.32
N ILE A 198 1.68 2.41 -4.26
CA ILE A 198 1.26 1.02 -4.42
C ILE A 198 1.66 0.26 -3.17
N THR A 199 0.67 -0.32 -2.48
CA THR A 199 0.93 -1.29 -1.43
C THR A 199 1.06 -2.67 -2.07
N VAL A 200 2.22 -3.29 -1.87
CA VAL A 200 2.49 -4.65 -2.31
C VAL A 200 2.45 -5.59 -1.11
N SER A 201 1.76 -6.72 -1.26
CA SER A 201 1.70 -7.75 -0.23
C SER A 201 2.13 -9.11 -0.76
N LEU A 202 2.64 -9.96 0.11
CA LEU A 202 2.78 -11.40 -0.16
C LEU A 202 1.45 -12.12 0.06
N GLY A 203 1.06 -12.96 -0.89
CA GLY A 203 -0.04 -13.91 -0.71
C GLY A 203 0.37 -15.15 0.09
N MET A 204 -0.62 -15.95 0.50
CA MET A 204 -0.36 -17.29 1.05
C MET A 204 0.47 -18.11 0.04
N PRO A 205 1.36 -18.99 0.52
CA PRO A 205 2.15 -19.84 -0.37
C PRO A 205 1.24 -20.69 -1.25
N PHE A 206 1.48 -20.64 -2.56
CA PHE A 206 0.68 -21.39 -3.54
C PHE A 206 1.50 -21.70 -4.78
N SER A 207 1.67 -23.00 -5.07
CA SER A 207 2.23 -23.49 -6.33
C SER A 207 1.09 -23.75 -7.33
N PRO A 208 0.98 -22.95 -8.42
CA PRO A 208 0.00 -23.22 -9.47
C PRO A 208 0.19 -24.61 -10.10
N PRO A 209 -0.86 -25.23 -10.68
CA PRO A 209 -0.71 -26.44 -11.47
C PRO A 209 0.35 -26.25 -12.57
N GLY A 210 1.27 -27.21 -12.70
CA GLY A 210 2.37 -27.15 -13.66
C GLY A 210 3.54 -26.24 -13.26
N TRP A 211 3.55 -25.71 -12.03
CA TRP A 211 4.70 -24.96 -11.51
C TRP A 211 5.90 -25.89 -11.25
N ASP A 212 7.01 -25.61 -11.92
CA ASP A 212 8.29 -26.31 -11.81
C ASP A 212 9.33 -25.54 -10.97
N GLY A 213 8.97 -24.36 -10.46
CA GLY A 213 9.83 -23.54 -9.64
C GLY A 213 9.89 -23.97 -8.16
N PRO A 214 10.50 -23.14 -7.30
CA PRO A 214 10.67 -23.46 -5.89
C PRO A 214 9.35 -23.74 -5.15
N ALA A 215 9.42 -24.63 -4.16
CA ALA A 215 8.28 -24.95 -3.30
C ALA A 215 7.84 -23.75 -2.45
N ASN A 216 6.54 -23.70 -2.15
CA ASN A 216 5.90 -22.69 -1.31
C ASN A 216 6.22 -21.22 -1.70
N PRO A 217 5.97 -20.81 -2.97
CA PRO A 217 6.16 -19.43 -3.36
C PRO A 217 4.99 -18.56 -2.85
N CYS A 218 5.32 -17.49 -2.13
CA CYS A 218 4.42 -16.40 -1.79
C CYS A 218 4.46 -15.35 -2.90
N TRP A 219 3.39 -15.23 -3.67
CA TRP A 219 3.31 -14.30 -4.80
C TRP A 219 3.13 -12.86 -4.34
N LYS A 220 3.81 -11.92 -5.01
CA LYS A 220 3.62 -10.47 -4.82
C LYS A 220 2.32 -10.03 -5.49
N LEU A 221 1.47 -9.35 -4.72
CA LEU A 221 0.17 -8.87 -5.12
C LEU A 221 0.12 -7.35 -4.92
N ILE A 222 -0.62 -6.65 -5.78
CA ILE A 222 -0.95 -5.25 -5.57
C ILE A 222 -2.22 -5.23 -4.71
N ALA A 223 -2.08 -4.80 -3.45
CA ALA A 223 -3.12 -4.88 -2.42
C ALA A 223 -3.77 -3.52 -2.09
N GLY A 224 -3.13 -2.42 -2.50
CA GLY A 224 -3.69 -1.08 -2.39
C GLY A 224 -3.08 -0.17 -3.45
N ILE A 225 -3.90 0.71 -4.05
CA ILE A 225 -3.43 1.73 -4.99
C ILE A 225 -4.01 3.09 -4.58
N ARG A 226 -3.14 4.06 -4.37
CA ARG A 226 -3.51 5.44 -4.06
C ARG A 226 -2.90 6.39 -5.10
N ARG A 227 -3.75 6.93 -5.98
CA ARG A 227 -3.36 8.03 -6.90
C ARG A 227 -2.85 9.22 -6.10
N LEU A 228 -2.00 10.05 -6.66
CA LEU A 228 -1.52 11.26 -6.00
C LEU A 228 -2.02 12.50 -6.73
N SER A 229 -2.66 13.41 -6.01
CA SER A 229 -2.90 14.76 -6.52
C SER A 229 -1.57 15.48 -6.77
N LEU A 230 -1.57 16.52 -7.59
CA LEU A 230 -0.35 17.30 -7.86
C LEU A 230 0.31 17.88 -6.59
N ILE A 231 -0.49 18.24 -5.58
CA ILE A 231 0.04 18.70 -4.29
C ILE A 231 0.75 17.56 -3.54
N GLU A 232 0.19 16.36 -3.57
CA GLU A 232 0.79 15.18 -2.96
C GLU A 232 2.05 14.74 -3.73
N GLN A 233 2.07 14.88 -5.06
CA GLN A 233 3.26 14.64 -5.88
C GLN A 233 4.39 15.62 -5.51
N ILE A 234 4.10 16.92 -5.35
CA ILE A 234 5.09 17.89 -4.82
C ILE A 234 5.66 17.41 -3.48
N LEU A 235 4.81 16.93 -2.57
CA LEU A 235 5.24 16.44 -1.26
C LEU A 235 6.14 15.20 -1.36
N VAL A 236 5.79 14.25 -2.23
CA VAL A 236 6.62 13.07 -2.50
C VAL A 236 7.98 13.49 -3.05
N GLU A 237 8.01 14.33 -4.08
CA GLU A 237 9.27 14.74 -4.71
C GLU A 237 10.14 15.57 -3.76
N MET A 238 9.54 16.44 -2.95
CA MET A 238 10.24 17.14 -1.86
C MET A 238 10.85 16.14 -0.86
N HIS A 239 10.09 15.11 -0.46
CA HIS A 239 10.59 14.09 0.45
C HIS A 239 11.78 13.30 -0.13
N ILE A 240 11.70 12.93 -1.41
CA ILE A 240 12.79 12.23 -2.11
C ILE A 240 14.11 13.02 -2.07
N ILE A 241 14.06 14.34 -2.25
CA ILE A 241 15.26 15.19 -2.24
C ILE A 241 15.59 15.78 -0.86
N GLY A 242 14.88 15.36 0.19
CA GLY A 242 15.10 15.86 1.56
C GLY A 242 14.71 17.32 1.78
N TRP A 243 13.83 17.89 0.94
CA TRP A 243 13.33 19.25 1.13
C TRP A 243 12.31 19.34 2.25
N SER A 244 12.51 20.32 3.13
CA SER A 244 11.55 20.73 4.14
C SER A 244 10.37 21.50 3.55
N ILE A 245 9.27 21.57 4.31
CA ILE A 245 8.09 22.39 3.96
C ILE A 245 8.46 23.86 3.78
N GLU A 246 9.46 24.37 4.52
CA GLU A 246 9.93 25.74 4.40
C GLU A 246 10.67 25.98 3.09
N GLN A 247 11.58 25.08 2.69
CA GLN A 247 12.25 25.17 1.38
C GLN A 247 11.23 25.16 0.24
N GLY A 248 10.24 24.27 0.29
CA GLY A 248 9.18 24.24 -0.71
C GLY A 248 8.32 25.52 -0.72
N ARG A 249 8.08 26.13 0.44
CA ARG A 249 7.39 27.43 0.55
C ARG A 249 8.23 28.55 -0.06
N ASN A 250 9.53 28.58 0.22
CA ASN A 250 10.45 29.59 -0.29
C ASN A 250 10.53 29.53 -1.82
N TYR A 251 10.63 28.33 -2.40
CA TYR A 251 10.55 28.15 -3.84
C TYR A 251 9.22 28.63 -4.42
N ALA A 252 8.08 28.28 -3.80
CA ALA A 252 6.78 28.74 -4.28
C ALA A 252 6.64 30.27 -4.26
N MET A 253 7.24 30.92 -3.26
CA MET A 253 7.26 32.38 -3.15
C MET A 253 8.18 33.01 -4.18
N SER A 254 9.43 32.55 -4.29
CA SER A 254 10.42 33.17 -5.19
C SER A 254 10.08 32.98 -6.66
N THR A 255 9.49 31.83 -7.02
CA THR A 255 9.26 31.45 -8.41
C THR A 255 7.87 31.86 -8.92
N PHE A 256 6.85 31.80 -8.05
CA PHE A 256 5.45 32.04 -8.45
C PHE A 256 4.75 33.15 -7.65
N GLY A 257 5.44 33.78 -6.69
CA GLY A 257 4.85 34.79 -5.80
C GLY A 257 3.77 34.22 -4.86
N LYS A 258 3.78 32.91 -4.56
CA LYS A 258 2.74 32.26 -3.75
C LYS A 258 3.26 31.89 -2.36
N LYS A 259 2.48 32.25 -1.32
CA LYS A 259 2.75 31.90 0.10
C LYS A 259 2.66 30.41 0.43
N SER A 260 2.05 29.61 -0.44
CA SER A 260 1.82 28.18 -0.21
C SER A 260 1.68 27.45 -1.53
N ARG A 261 2.17 26.19 -1.57
CA ARG A 261 1.93 25.26 -2.68
C ARG A 261 0.44 25.05 -2.98
N LEU A 262 -0.42 25.20 -1.96
CA LEU A 262 -1.88 25.11 -2.12
C LEU A 262 -2.47 26.23 -2.99
N HIS A 263 -1.76 27.36 -3.13
CA HIS A 263 -2.19 28.50 -3.95
C HIS A 263 -1.65 28.46 -5.38
N LEU A 264 -0.88 27.42 -5.73
CA LEU A 264 -0.37 27.25 -7.09
C LEU A 264 -1.51 26.90 -8.04
N THR A 265 -1.41 27.37 -9.28
CA THR A 265 -2.29 26.94 -10.38
C THR A 265 -2.00 25.48 -10.77
N TYR A 266 -2.72 24.94 -11.74
CA TYR A 266 -2.43 23.60 -12.26
C TYR A 266 -1.03 23.54 -12.91
N ASP A 267 -0.73 24.49 -13.79
CA ASP A 267 0.54 24.55 -14.53
C ASP A 267 1.73 24.83 -13.60
N GLU A 268 1.57 25.73 -12.63
CA GLU A 268 2.61 26.04 -11.64
C GLU A 268 2.98 24.80 -10.81
N LYS A 269 2.02 23.91 -10.50
CA LYS A 269 2.32 22.65 -9.80
C LYS A 269 3.16 21.71 -10.65
N HIS A 270 2.88 21.59 -11.94
CA HIS A 270 3.70 20.78 -12.86
C HIS A 270 5.12 21.33 -12.97
N ILE A 271 5.26 22.65 -13.15
CA ILE A 271 6.58 23.30 -13.17
C ILE A 271 7.35 23.03 -11.87
N PHE A 272 6.67 23.05 -10.72
CA PHE A 272 7.30 22.74 -9.44
C PHE A 272 7.71 21.26 -9.35
N ILE A 273 6.84 20.32 -9.73
CA ILE A 273 7.17 18.89 -9.77
C ILE A 273 8.38 18.64 -10.67
N ASP A 274 8.40 19.21 -11.86
CA ASP A 274 9.51 19.06 -12.81
C ASP A 274 10.82 19.64 -12.27
N HIS A 275 10.75 20.77 -11.55
CA HIS A 275 11.91 21.33 -10.87
C HIS A 275 12.47 20.36 -9.82
N LEU A 276 11.62 19.83 -8.93
CA LEU A 276 12.03 18.88 -7.89
C LEU A 276 12.63 17.60 -8.51
N ARG A 277 12.01 17.08 -9.57
CA ARG A 277 12.50 15.91 -10.29
C ARG A 277 13.88 16.13 -10.91
N LYS A 278 14.14 17.31 -11.47
CA LYS A 278 15.48 17.67 -11.99
C LYS A 278 16.54 17.67 -10.89
N LEU A 279 16.20 18.15 -9.69
CA LEU A 279 17.13 18.12 -8.54
C LEU A 279 17.43 16.71 -8.04
N SER A 280 16.51 15.77 -8.22
CA SER A 280 16.69 14.37 -7.79
C SER A 280 17.56 13.53 -8.72
N GLN A 281 17.87 14.01 -9.93
CA GLN A 281 18.78 13.32 -10.83
C GLN A 281 20.21 13.57 -10.34
N PRO A 282 21.04 12.53 -10.10
CA PRO A 282 22.45 12.76 -9.85
C PRO A 282 23.00 13.54 -11.04
N ASN A 283 23.68 14.67 -10.79
CA ASN A 283 24.43 15.38 -11.82
C ASN A 283 25.29 14.33 -12.55
N LEU A 284 24.97 14.08 -13.83
CA LEU A 284 25.81 13.31 -14.73
C LEU A 284 27.15 14.00 -14.92
#